data_AF-A0AAW8KQH2-F1
#
_entry.id   AF-A0AAW8KQH2-F1
#
_cell.length_a   1.000
_cell.length_b   1.000
_cell.length_c   1.000
_cell.angle_alpha   90.00
_cell.angle_beta   90.00
_cell.angle_gamma   90.00
#
_symmetry.space_group_name_H-M   'P 1'
#
loop_
_entity.id
_entity.type
_entity.pdbx_description
1 polymer ?
#
loop_
_entity_poly.entity_id
_entity_poly.type
_entity_poly.pdbx_seq_one_letter_code
_entity_poly.pdbx_strand_id
1 'polypeptide(L)'
;IGNLWLYVAFFGIVIVMLLIDFLGFKQKQGQDVSIKQAAYWSVAWVSVAALFGGGLWLYLQQTVGVTLANQKTMEYFAGYLLEKSLAIDNVFVWLMIFAAFAIPA
;
A
#
# COMPACT_ATOMS: atom_id res chain seq x y z
N ILE A 1 -18.28 15.53 2.63
CA ILE A 1 -17.37 14.36 2.48
C ILE A 1 -15.91 14.70 2.79
N GLY A 2 -15.44 15.93 2.60
CA GLY A 2 -14.14 16.38 3.17
C GLY A 2 -14.31 16.91 4.59
N ASN A 3 -14.19 16.05 5.60
CA ASN A 3 -14.10 16.50 6.99
C ASN A 3 -12.62 16.64 7.36
N LEU A 4 -12.22 17.77 7.95
CA LEU A 4 -10.83 18.04 8.33
C LEU A 4 -10.24 16.90 9.18
N TRP A 5 -11.07 16.28 10.02
CA TRP A 5 -10.71 15.13 10.84
C TRP A 5 -10.26 13.90 10.03
N LEU A 6 -10.86 13.64 8.87
CA LEU A 6 -10.48 12.51 8.01
C LEU A 6 -9.12 12.74 7.36
N TYR A 7 -8.82 13.97 6.94
CA TYR A 7 -7.51 14.31 6.40
C TYR A 7 -6.42 14.22 7.46
N VAL A 8 -6.68 14.75 8.67
CA VAL A 8 -5.73 14.64 9.79
C VAL A 8 -5.49 13.17 10.16
N ALA A 9 -6.55 12.35 10.22
CA ALA A 9 -6.41 10.91 10.46
C ALA A 9 -5.61 10.22 9.36
N PHE A 10 -5.90 10.50 8.09
CA PHE A 10 -5.19 9.94 6.94
C PHE A 10 -3.70 10.30 6.96
N PHE A 11 -3.37 11.59 7.05
CA PHE A 11 -1.98 12.04 7.09
C PHE A 11 -1.26 11.53 8.34
N GLY A 12 -1.93 11.47 9.49
CA GLY A 12 -1.38 10.87 10.71
C GLY A 12 -1.01 9.40 10.52
N ILE A 13 -1.90 8.61 9.91
CA ILE A 13 -1.66 7.22 9.56
C ILE A 13 -0.47 7.10 8.59
N VAL A 14 -0.41 7.93 7.55
CA VAL A 14 0.69 7.94 6.57
C VAL A 14 2.04 8.27 7.24
N ILE A 15 2.09 9.26 8.13
CA ILE A 15 3.30 9.60 8.88
C ILE A 15 3.75 8.42 9.74
N VAL A 16 2.83 7.77 10.45
CA VAL A 16 3.15 6.57 11.25
C VAL A 16 3.69 5.45 10.37
N MET A 17 3.09 5.20 9.19
CA MET A 17 3.60 4.20 8.25
C MET A 17 5.02 4.55 7.77
N LEU A 18 5.29 5.81 7.42
CA LEU A 18 6.62 6.25 7.00
C LEU A 18 7.66 6.13 8.12
N LEU A 19 7.27 6.40 9.38
CA LEU A 19 8.15 6.19 10.52
C LEU A 19 8.43 4.71 10.76
N ILE A 20 7.44 3.83 10.61
CA ILE A 20 7.61 2.38 10.70
C ILE A 20 8.55 1.90 9.60
N ASP A 21 8.37 2.39 8.37
CA ASP A 21 9.24 2.06 7.25
C ASP A 21 10.68 2.50 7.55
N PHE A 22 10.90 3.78 7.89
CA PHE A 22 12.22 4.35 8.16
C PHE A 22 12.94 3.68 9.35
N LEU A 23 12.22 3.37 10.43
CA LEU A 23 12.80 2.74 11.63
C LEU A 23 12.93 1.21 11.49
N GLY A 24 12.03 0.58 10.74
CA GLY A 24 12.00 -0.85 10.46
C GLY A 24 13.02 -1.28 9.42
N PHE A 25 13.32 -0.41 8.44
CA PHE A 25 14.39 -0.60 7.44
C PHE A 25 15.79 -0.30 7.99
N LYS A 26 16.10 -0.69 9.23
CA LYS A 26 17.49 -0.88 9.66
C LYS A 26 18.04 -2.16 9.00
N GLN A 27 18.29 -2.07 7.71
CA GLN A 27 18.92 -3.13 6.93
C GLN A 27 20.34 -3.31 7.45
N LYS A 28 20.57 -4.42 8.16
CA LYS A 28 21.92 -4.84 8.50
C LYS A 28 22.64 -5.07 7.16
N GLN A 29 23.69 -4.29 6.92
CA GLN A 29 24.53 -4.39 5.73
C GLN A 29 24.93 -5.86 5.51
N GLY A 30 24.59 -6.42 4.34
CA GLY A 30 25.15 -7.69 3.86
C GLY A 30 24.29 -8.95 3.95
N GLN A 31 22.96 -8.87 4.14
CA GLN A 31 22.08 -10.03 3.94
C GLN A 31 21.21 -9.89 2.70
N ASP A 32 21.28 -10.88 1.81
CA ASP A 32 20.37 -11.05 0.69
C ASP A 32 18.93 -11.16 1.22
N VAL A 33 18.04 -10.29 0.72
CA VAL A 33 16.64 -10.33 1.10
C VAL A 33 16.03 -11.59 0.51
N SER A 34 15.80 -12.60 1.35
CA SER A 34 15.12 -13.81 0.92
C SER A 34 13.73 -13.47 0.38
N ILE A 35 13.33 -14.12 -0.72
CA ILE A 35 11.98 -14.00 -1.31
C ILE A 35 10.88 -14.16 -0.25
N LYS A 36 11.10 -15.02 0.76
CA LYS A 36 10.17 -15.18 1.89
C LYS A 36 9.99 -13.90 2.70
N GLN A 37 11.08 -13.21 3.03
CA GLN A 37 11.02 -11.93 3.75
C GLN A 37 10.33 -10.85 2.91
N ALA A 38 10.68 -10.74 1.63
CA ALA A 38 10.04 -9.80 0.71
C ALA A 38 8.52 -10.07 0.58
N ALA A 39 8.12 -11.34 0.52
CA ALA A 39 6.71 -11.72 0.51
C ALA A 39 5.98 -11.32 1.80
N TYR A 40 6.58 -11.57 2.98
CA TYR A 40 5.99 -11.14 4.26
C TYR A 40 5.81 -9.62 4.34
N TRP A 41 6.80 -8.85 3.89
CA TRP A 41 6.70 -7.39 3.83
C TRP A 41 5.60 -6.94 2.85
N SER A 42 5.53 -7.55 1.67
CA SER A 42 4.47 -7.25 0.69
C SER A 42 3.08 -7.52 1.27
N VAL A 43 2.89 -8.68 1.91
CA VAL A 43 1.61 -9.04 2.55
C VAL A 43 1.27 -8.07 3.68
N ALA A 44 2.24 -7.71 4.53
CA ALA A 44 2.02 -6.75 5.61
C ALA A 44 1.49 -5.40 5.08
N TRP A 45 2.11 -4.87 4.03
CA TRP A 45 1.67 -3.61 3.41
C TRP A 45 0.30 -3.72 2.74
N VAL A 46 0.02 -4.82 2.03
CA VAL A 46 -1.30 -5.08 1.43
C VAL A 46 -2.38 -5.19 2.52
N SER A 47 -2.08 -5.86 3.62
CA SER A 47 -3.00 -5.99 4.76
C SER A 47 -3.31 -4.64 5.38
N VAL A 48 -2.31 -3.78 5.55
CA VAL A 48 -2.50 -2.43 6.08
C VAL A 48 -3.40 -1.58 5.16
N ALA A 49 -3.17 -1.62 3.85
CA ALA A 49 -4.01 -0.93 2.86
C ALA A 49 -5.46 -1.45 2.86
N ALA A 50 -5.64 -2.77 3.01
CA ALA A 50 -6.96 -3.40 3.12
C ALA A 50 -7.68 -3.03 4.41
N LEU A 51 -6.97 -3.00 5.55
CA LEU A 51 -7.50 -2.57 6.85
C LEU A 51 -7.95 -1.12 6.81
N PHE A 52 -7.19 -0.23 6.17
CA PHE A 52 -7.60 1.16 5.97
C PHE A 52 -8.90 1.25 5.14
N GLY A 53 -8.99 0.53 4.02
CA GLY A 53 -10.20 0.48 3.21
C GLY A 53 -11.42 -0.06 3.96
N GLY A 54 -11.24 -1.13 4.74
CA GLY A 54 -12.29 -1.69 5.60
C GLY A 54 -12.72 -0.75 6.73
N GLY A 55 -11.75 -0.08 7.38
CA GLY A 55 -12.02 0.91 8.42
C GLY A 55 -12.75 2.14 7.87
N LEU A 56 -12.35 2.60 6.67
CA LEU A 56 -13.02 3.67 5.95
C LEU A 56 -14.48 3.30 5.63
N TRP A 57 -14.72 2.07 5.19
CA TRP A 57 -16.08 1.56 4.93
C TRP A 57 -16.95 1.55 6.18
N LEU A 58 -16.45 1.02 7.30
CA LEU A 58 -17.17 1.00 8.58
C LEU A 58 -17.52 2.42 9.06
N TYR A 59 -16.58 3.36 8.93
CA TYR A 59 -16.78 4.76 9.30
C TYR A 59 -17.83 5.45 8.40
N LEU A 60 -17.75 5.25 7.08
CA LEU A 60 -18.72 5.81 6.12
C LEU A 60 -20.11 5.20 6.28
N GLN A 61 -20.19 3.89 6.59
CA GLN A 61 -21.45 3.20 6.85
C GLN A 61 -22.21 3.87 8.00
N GLN A 62 -21.51 4.18 9.09
CA GLN A 62 -22.09 4.81 10.28
C GLN A 62 -22.46 6.29 10.06
N THR A 63 -21.73 7.00 9.18
CA THR A 63 -21.86 8.46 9.06
C THR A 63 -22.76 8.91 7.90
N VAL A 64 -22.69 8.24 6.75
CA VAL A 64 -23.30 8.72 5.49
C VAL A 64 -24.18 7.68 4.80
N GLY A 65 -24.26 6.47 5.36
CA GLY A 65 -25.09 5.37 4.87
C GLY A 65 -24.36 4.39 3.94
N VAL A 66 -24.91 3.18 3.84
CA VAL A 66 -24.27 2.01 3.20
C VAL A 66 -24.01 2.24 1.69
N THR A 67 -24.90 2.93 1.00
CA THR A 67 -24.81 3.16 -0.46
C THR A 67 -23.59 3.98 -0.83
N LEU A 68 -23.39 5.12 -0.16
CA LEU A 68 -22.24 5.99 -0.40
C LEU A 68 -20.95 5.38 0.16
N ALA A 69 -21.02 4.66 1.28
CA ALA A 69 -19.89 3.92 1.85
C ALA A 69 -19.34 2.87 0.87
N ASN A 70 -20.22 2.08 0.25
CA ASN A 70 -19.84 1.11 -0.78
C ASN A 70 -19.19 1.78 -1.97
N GLN A 71 -19.78 2.85 -2.51
CA GLN A 71 -19.22 3.54 -3.67
C GLN A 71 -17.81 4.09 -3.40
N LYS A 72 -17.61 4.80 -2.27
CA LYS A 72 -16.31 5.40 -1.93
C LYS A 72 -15.25 4.37 -1.57
N THR A 73 -15.65 3.29 -0.93
CA THR A 73 -14.73 2.18 -0.64
C THR A 73 -14.32 1.46 -1.92
N MET A 74 -15.25 1.27 -2.86
CA MET A 74 -14.94 0.68 -4.17
C MET A 74 -14.03 1.58 -5.00
N GLU A 75 -14.26 2.90 -5.01
CA GLU A 75 -13.35 3.88 -5.64
C GLU A 75 -11.94 3.78 -5.03
N TYR A 76 -11.81 3.66 -3.71
CA TYR A 76 -10.51 3.47 -3.04
C TYR A 76 -9.80 2.19 -3.47
N PHE A 77 -10.48 1.04 -3.44
CA PHE A 77 -9.86 -0.24 -3.82
C PHE A 77 -9.53 -0.30 -5.32
N ALA A 78 -10.40 0.24 -6.16
CA ALA A 78 -10.16 0.34 -7.59
C ALA A 78 -8.91 1.19 -7.88
N GLY A 79 -8.79 2.36 -7.22
CA GLY A 79 -7.59 3.19 -7.30
C GLY A 79 -6.35 2.47 -6.80
N TYR A 80 -6.41 1.84 -5.62
CA TYR A 80 -5.29 1.08 -5.06
C TYR A 80 -4.79 -0.03 -6.00
N LEU A 81 -5.70 -0.82 -6.58
CA LEU A 81 -5.34 -1.90 -7.51
C LEU A 81 -4.78 -1.35 -8.83
N LEU A 82 -5.35 -0.26 -9.34
CA LEU A 82 -4.88 0.39 -10.56
C LEU A 82 -3.44 0.88 -10.38
N GLU A 83 -3.17 1.62 -9.31
CA GLU A 83 -1.82 2.11 -8.98
C GLU A 83 -0.84 0.95 -8.75
N LYS A 84 -1.27 -0.11 -8.04
CA LYS A 84 -0.42 -1.29 -7.80
C LYS A 84 -0.10 -2.04 -9.09
N SER A 85 -1.05 -2.16 -10.01
CA SER A 85 -0.85 -2.78 -11.33
C SER A 85 0.13 -1.99 -12.18
N LEU A 86 0.02 -0.66 -12.20
CA LEU A 86 0.97 0.23 -12.89
C LEU A 86 2.39 0.10 -12.32
N ALA A 87 2.53 -0.02 -11.00
CA ALA A 87 3.83 -0.27 -10.38
C ALA A 87 4.43 -1.63 -10.77
N ILE A 88 3.61 -2.68 -10.88
CA ILE A 88 4.06 -4.02 -11.30
C ILE A 88 4.50 -4.03 -12.77
N ASP A 89 3.74 -3.34 -13.64
CA ASP A 89 4.09 -3.19 -15.06
C ASP A 89 5.49 -2.56 -15.21
N ASN A 90 5.74 -1.47 -14.48
CA ASN A 90 7.05 -0.82 -14.45
C ASN A 90 8.17 -1.77 -13.98
N VAL A 91 7.97 -2.52 -12.89
CA VAL A 91 8.98 -3.48 -12.40
C VAL A 91 9.25 -4.58 -13.41
N PHE A 92 8.23 -5.08 -14.11
CA PHE A 92 8.40 -6.10 -15.14
C PHE A 92 9.27 -5.62 -16.31
N VAL A 93 9.05 -4.37 -16.76
CA VAL A 93 9.89 -3.74 -17.79
C VAL A 93 11.36 -3.67 -17.33
N TRP A 94 11.62 -3.25 -16.09
CA TRP A 94 12.99 -3.23 -15.54
C TRP A 94 13.63 -4.61 -15.51
N LEU A 95 12.90 -5.64 -15.07
CA LEU A 95 13.39 -7.01 -15.03
C LEU A 95 13.77 -7.54 -16.41
N MET A 96 12.97 -7.25 -17.44
CA MET A 96 13.28 -7.63 -18.83
C MET A 96 14.55 -6.94 -19.34
N ILE A 97 14.73 -5.65 -19.03
CA ILE A 97 15.92 -4.89 -19.40
C ILE A 97 17.17 -5.47 -18.73
N PHE A 98 17.14 -5.70 -17.40
CA PHE A 98 18.28 -6.26 -16.68
C PHE A 98 18.64 -7.68 -17.17
N ALA A 99 17.63 -8.50 -17.46
CA ALA A 99 17.83 -9.83 -18.04
C ALA A 99 18.47 -9.76 -19.43
N ALA A 100 18.05 -8.83 -20.29
CA ALA A 100 18.63 -8.64 -21.62
C ALA A 100 20.11 -8.22 -21.58
N PHE A 101 20.50 -7.41 -20.58
CA PHE A 101 21.88 -6.99 -20.36
C PHE A 101 22.70 -7.95 -19.49
N ALA A 102 22.14 -9.10 -19.09
CA ALA A 102 22.77 -10.09 -18.22
C ALA A 102 23.35 -9.49 -16.92
N ILE A 103 22.71 -8.43 -16.39
CA ILE A 103 23.10 -7.83 -15.11
C ILE A 103 22.58 -8.77 -14.01
N PRO A 104 23.46 -9.39 -13.20
CA PRO A 104 23.02 -10.30 -12.14
C PRO A 104 22.16 -9.55 -11.12
N ALA A 105 21.04 -10.18 -10.77
CA ALA A 105 20.04 -9.69 -9.80
C ALA A 105 20.51 -9.88 -8.35
#